data_AF-A0A137P783-F1
#
_entry.id   AF-A0A137P783-F1
#
_cell.length_a   1.000
_cell.length_b   1.000
_cell.length_c   1.000
_cell.angle_alpha   90.00
_cell.angle_beta   90.00
_cell.angle_gamma   90.00
#
_symmetry.space_group_name_H-M   'P 1'
#
loop_
_entity.id
_entity.type
_entity.pdbx_description
1 polymer ?
#
loop_
_entity_poly.entity_id
_entity_poly.type
_entity_poly.pdbx_seq_one_letter_code
_entity_poly.pdbx_strand_id
1 'polypeptide(L)'
;MTKLNVDVVEARDFTGDSELSGINNAYLQLCILNPSISQRQTTKPQSGLGKSISFGESFQFDVNETDDLEVKLCDNEFLWGEKSTGVRIPLRDVFETNGSMCAWFPLSGAIGEKSSGEILLNIQTQ
;
A
#
# COMPACT_ATOMS: atom_id res chain seq x y z
N MET A 1 15.64 7.30 14.96
CA MET A 1 15.04 6.16 14.24
C MET A 1 14.00 5.54 15.15
N THR A 2 12.77 5.57 14.68
CA THR A 2 11.58 5.08 15.37
C THR A 2 11.10 3.84 14.63
N LYS A 3 10.52 2.87 15.32
CA LYS A 3 9.95 1.69 14.65
C LYS A 3 8.57 2.03 14.13
N LEU A 4 8.30 1.70 12.87
CA LEU A 4 6.98 1.81 12.26
C LEU A 4 6.42 0.40 12.04
N ASN A 5 5.28 0.10 12.64
CA ASN A 5 4.50 -1.08 12.32
C ASN A 5 3.39 -0.68 11.33
N VAL A 6 3.24 -1.48 10.27
CA VAL A 6 2.22 -1.28 9.24
C VAL A 6 1.45 -2.58 9.07
N ASP A 7 0.19 -2.58 9.48
CA ASP A 7 -0.74 -3.66 9.19
C ASP A 7 -1.47 -3.37 7.88
N VAL A 8 -1.34 -4.31 6.95
CA VAL A 8 -2.02 -4.30 5.67
C VAL A 8 -3.30 -5.13 5.81
N VAL A 9 -4.43 -4.43 5.96
CA VAL A 9 -5.69 -5.07 6.33
C VAL A 9 -6.42 -5.57 5.09
N GLU A 10 -6.86 -4.64 4.25
CA GLU A 10 -7.73 -4.90 3.11
C GLU A 10 -7.47 -3.87 2.02
N ALA A 11 -7.65 -4.27 0.76
CA ALA A 11 -7.76 -3.33 -0.35
C ALA A 11 -9.04 -3.62 -1.14
N ARG A 12 -9.69 -2.57 -1.66
CA ARG A 12 -11.03 -2.66 -2.27
C ARG A 12 -11.24 -1.69 -3.42
N ASP A 13 -12.41 -1.82 -4.04
CA ASP A 13 -12.94 -0.93 -5.09
C ASP A 13 -12.01 -0.79 -6.30
N PHE A 14 -11.32 -1.87 -6.63
CA PHE A 14 -10.44 -1.90 -7.79
C PHE A 14 -11.25 -1.69 -9.08
N THR A 15 -10.84 -0.71 -9.89
CA THR A 15 -11.48 -0.41 -11.17
C THR A 15 -11.06 -1.43 -12.23
N GLY A 16 -11.58 -2.65 -12.13
CA GLY A 16 -11.63 -3.64 -13.21
C GLY A 16 -13.06 -3.73 -13.75
N ASP A 17 -13.22 -3.65 -15.06
CA ASP A 17 -14.50 -3.43 -15.77
C ASP A 17 -15.54 -4.57 -15.68
N SER A 18 -15.41 -5.52 -14.75
CA SER A 18 -16.43 -6.57 -14.57
C SER A 18 -16.38 -7.20 -13.19
N GLU A 19 -17.56 -7.49 -12.61
CA GLU A 19 -17.68 -8.37 -11.43
C GLU A 19 -17.17 -9.80 -11.70
N LEU A 20 -16.85 -10.12 -12.96
CA LEU A 20 -16.27 -11.38 -13.43
C LEU A 20 -14.74 -11.33 -13.59
N SER A 21 -14.09 -10.17 -13.51
CA SER A 21 -12.62 -10.09 -13.50
C SER A 21 -12.12 -10.33 -12.09
N GLY A 22 -11.73 -11.56 -11.79
CA GLY A 22 -11.03 -11.89 -10.56
C GLY A 22 -9.67 -11.18 -10.50
N ILE A 23 -9.22 -10.88 -9.28
CA ILE A 23 -7.88 -10.39 -9.04
C ILE A 23 -6.97 -11.62 -8.97
N ASN A 24 -6.00 -11.72 -9.86
CA ASN A 24 -5.10 -12.86 -9.95
C ASN A 24 -3.70 -12.46 -9.46
N ASN A 25 -3.23 -13.11 -8.40
CA ASN A 25 -1.87 -12.96 -7.87
C ASN A 25 -1.46 -11.52 -7.57
N ALA A 26 -2.37 -10.68 -7.12
CA ALA A 26 -2.03 -9.33 -6.72
C ALA A 26 -1.32 -9.33 -5.36
N TYR A 27 -0.30 -8.49 -5.24
CA TYR A 27 0.42 -8.28 -3.99
C TYR A 27 0.70 -6.80 -3.80
N LEU A 28 0.99 -6.42 -2.56
CA LEU A 28 1.38 -5.07 -2.22
C LEU A 28 2.88 -5.03 -1.95
N GLN A 29 3.51 -3.97 -2.44
CA GLN A 29 4.88 -3.62 -2.13
C GLN A 29 4.89 -2.36 -1.26
N LEU A 30 5.51 -2.46 -0.10
CA LEU A 30 5.68 -1.38 0.86
C LEU A 30 7.14 -0.94 0.85
N CYS A 31 7.39 0.35 0.67
CA CYS A 31 8.73 0.94 0.65
C CYS A 31 8.81 2.16 1.55
N ILE A 32 9.88 2.28 2.34
CA ILE A 32 10.25 3.56 2.96
C ILE A 32 11.09 4.36 1.97
N LEU A 33 10.59 5.53 1.59
CA LEU A 33 11.29 6.45 0.69
C LEU A 33 12.29 7.29 1.50
N ASN A 34 13.45 6.71 1.78
CA ASN A 34 14.57 7.40 2.41
C ASN A 34 15.81 7.32 1.48
N PRO A 35 16.47 8.45 1.13
CA PRO A 35 17.64 8.45 0.25
C PRO A 35 18.83 7.61 0.75
N SER A 36 18.90 7.39 2.07
CA SER A 36 20.02 6.71 2.73
C SER A 36 19.76 5.22 3.00
N ILE A 37 18.49 4.80 3.01
CA ILE A 37 18.10 3.44 3.41
C ILE A 37 16.92 2.99 2.53
N SER A 38 17.15 1.94 1.73
CA SER A 38 16.08 1.27 0.99
C SER A 38 15.52 0.12 1.84
N GLN A 39 14.36 0.33 2.45
CA GLN A 39 13.60 -0.74 3.09
C GLN A 39 12.37 -1.04 2.25
N ARG A 40 12.28 -2.29 1.77
CA ARG A 40 11.19 -2.77 0.93
C ARG A 40 10.71 -4.11 1.44
N GLN A 41 9.40 -4.26 1.58
CA GLN A 41 8.74 -5.51 1.93
C GLN A 41 7.53 -5.73 1.03
N THR A 42 7.10 -6.97 0.89
CA THR A 42 5.97 -7.35 0.02
C THR A 42 5.04 -8.31 0.75
N THR A 43 3.74 -8.14 0.56
CA THR A 43 2.75 -9.13 0.97
C THR A 43 2.88 -10.40 0.15
N LYS A 44 2.26 -11.48 0.64
CA LYS A 44 2.01 -12.66 -0.17
C LYS A 44 1.05 -12.30 -1.32
N PRO A 45 1.25 -12.90 -2.51
CA PRO A 45 0.26 -12.81 -3.59
C PRO A 45 -1.07 -13.38 -3.14
N GLN A 46 -2.14 -12.65 -3.43
CA GLN A 46 -3.51 -13.04 -3.17
C GLN A 46 -4.25 -13.15 -4.50
N SER A 47 -5.13 -14.15 -4.58
CA SER A 47 -6.01 -14.36 -5.71
C SER A 47 -7.43 -14.49 -5.21
N GLY A 48 -8.39 -13.82 -5.84
CA GLY A 48 -9.75 -13.76 -5.36
C GLY A 48 -10.75 -13.35 -6.43
N LEU A 49 -12.00 -13.77 -6.23
CA LEU A 49 -13.13 -13.29 -7.01
C LEU A 49 -13.73 -12.07 -6.31
N GLY A 50 -13.97 -10.99 -7.06
CA GLY A 50 -14.59 -9.77 -6.56
C GLY A 50 -13.65 -8.56 -6.56
N LYS A 51 -14.08 -7.50 -5.89
CA LYS A 51 -13.43 -6.17 -5.89
C LYS A 51 -12.62 -5.87 -4.62
N SER A 52 -12.44 -6.84 -3.72
CA SER A 52 -11.65 -6.67 -2.50
C SER A 52 -10.72 -7.85 -2.22
N ILE A 53 -9.62 -7.56 -1.51
CA ILE A 53 -8.57 -8.49 -1.11
C ILE A 53 -8.25 -8.24 0.35
N SER A 54 -8.34 -9.28 1.19
CA SER A 54 -7.82 -9.22 2.55
C SER A 54 -6.37 -9.74 2.56
N PHE A 55 -5.44 -8.96 3.10
CA PHE A 55 -4.03 -9.37 3.24
C PHE A 55 -3.76 -9.90 4.64
N GLY A 56 -4.10 -9.12 5.68
CA GLY A 56 -3.89 -9.50 7.07
C GLY A 56 -2.42 -9.69 7.44
N GLU A 57 -1.52 -8.93 6.81
CA GLU A 57 -0.07 -9.02 7.02
C GLU A 57 0.48 -7.78 7.71
N SER A 58 1.47 -7.95 8.57
CA SER A 58 2.11 -6.85 9.32
C SER A 58 3.59 -6.76 8.98
N PHE A 59 4.08 -5.54 8.84
CA PHE A 59 5.48 -5.24 8.51
C PHE A 59 6.05 -4.23 9.49
N GLN A 60 7.34 -4.34 9.77
CA GLN A 60 8.07 -3.39 10.61
C GLN A 60 9.20 -2.71 9.82
N PHE A 61 9.35 -1.41 10.02
CA PHE A 61 10.37 -0.58 9.37
C PHE A 61 11.08 0.32 10.38
N ASP A 62 12.32 0.68 10.09
CA ASP A 62 13.06 1.75 10.77
C ASP A 62 12.86 3.08 10.03
N VAL A 63 12.25 4.08 10.67
CA VAL A 63 11.87 5.33 10.00
C VAL A 63 12.31 6.57 10.78
N ASN A 64 12.30 7.70 10.08
CA ASN A 64 12.34 9.05 10.63
C ASN A 64 11.03 9.76 10.31
N GLU A 65 10.72 10.82 11.06
CA GLU A 65 9.51 11.63 10.87
C GLU A 65 9.39 12.23 9.47
N THR A 66 10.52 12.48 8.82
CA THR A 66 10.58 13.08 7.48
C THR A 66 10.49 12.06 6.34
N ASP A 67 10.43 10.77 6.65
CA ASP A 67 10.34 9.72 5.64
C ASP A 67 8.89 9.59 5.14
N ASP A 68 8.74 8.98 3.95
CA ASP A 68 7.42 8.64 3.43
C ASP A 68 7.29 7.12 3.26
N LEU A 69 6.10 6.60 3.54
CA LEU A 69 5.72 5.24 3.21
C LEU A 69 5.06 5.22 1.84
N GLU A 70 5.64 4.50 0.90
CA GLU A 70 5.04 4.21 -0.40
C GLU A 70 4.45 2.80 -0.39
N VAL A 71 3.19 2.68 -0.79
CA VAL A 71 2.51 1.39 -0.96
C VAL A 71 2.02 1.26 -2.38
N LYS A 72 2.42 0.18 -3.07
CA LYS A 72 2.08 -0.07 -4.48
C LYS A 72 1.34 -1.39 -4.60
N LEU A 73 0.27 -1.41 -5.39
CA LEU A 73 -0.37 -2.63 -5.85
C LEU A 73 0.37 -3.13 -7.09
N CYS A 74 0.76 -4.40 -7.07
CA CYS A 74 1.44 -5.08 -8.15
C CYS A 74 0.63 -6.30 -8.58
N ASP A 75 0.54 -6.53 -9.89
CA ASP A 75 -0.02 -7.73 -10.50
C ASP A 75 1.11 -8.46 -11.23
N ASN A 76 1.22 -9.77 -11.03
CA ASN A 76 2.30 -10.60 -11.53
C ASN A 76 2.17 -10.91 -13.04
N GLU A 77 1.06 -10.55 -13.71
CA GLU A 77 0.87 -10.74 -15.16
C GLU A 77 1.60 -9.70 -16.05
N PHE A 78 2.29 -8.71 -15.47
CA PHE A 78 2.88 -7.60 -16.22
C PHE A 78 4.22 -7.94 -16.93
N LEU A 79 4.12 -8.54 -18.11
CA LEU A 79 5.19 -8.53 -19.13
C LEU A 79 5.20 -7.26 -20.01
N TRP A 80 4.28 -6.31 -19.82
CA TRP A 80 4.14 -5.14 -20.71
C TRP A 80 3.72 -3.87 -19.94
N GLY A 81 4.71 -3.01 -19.62
CA GLY A 81 4.50 -1.59 -19.27
C GLY A 81 3.86 -1.33 -17.91
N GLU A 82 4.66 -0.89 -16.94
CA GLU A 82 4.26 -0.56 -15.57
C GLU A 82 3.07 0.42 -15.50
N LYS A 83 1.86 -0.08 -15.31
CA LYS A 83 0.80 0.65 -14.59
C LYS A 83 0.84 0.20 -13.15
N SER A 84 1.78 0.73 -12.37
CA SER A 84 1.74 0.58 -10.91
C SER A 84 0.85 1.69 -10.33
N THR A 85 -0.22 1.29 -9.63
CA THR A 85 -1.05 2.21 -8.84
C THR A 85 -0.61 2.13 -7.39
N GLY A 86 -0.48 3.27 -6.73
CA GLY A 86 0.03 3.29 -5.37
C GLY A 86 -0.43 4.50 -4.59
N VAL A 87 0.09 4.61 -3.38
CA VAL A 87 -0.12 5.77 -2.52
C VAL A 87 1.19 6.08 -1.80
N ARG A 88 1.45 7.38 -1.63
CA ARG A 88 2.56 7.89 -0.82
C ARG A 88 1.97 8.55 0.40
N ILE A 89 2.38 8.11 1.57
CA ILE A 89 1.87 8.51 2.87
C ILE A 89 3.02 9.22 3.59
N PRO A 90 2.93 10.54 3.81
CA PRO A 90 3.91 11.25 4.61
C PRO A 90 3.86 10.76 6.06
N LEU A 91 5.00 10.28 6.60
CA LEU A 91 4.97 9.77 7.97
C LEU A 91 4.81 10.89 9.00
N ARG A 92 5.16 12.14 8.65
CA ARG A 92 4.87 13.32 9.48
C ARG A 92 3.42 13.32 9.97
N ASP A 93 2.47 13.02 9.09
CA ASP A 93 1.04 13.02 9.43
C ASP A 93 0.73 11.97 10.50
N VAL A 94 1.41 10.82 10.48
CA VAL A 94 1.30 9.76 11.50
C VAL A 94 1.90 10.20 12.83
N PHE A 95 3.05 10.89 12.80
CA PHE A 95 3.66 11.43 14.01
C PHE A 95 2.82 12.54 14.65
N GLU A 96 2.16 13.38 13.85
CA GLU A 96 1.22 14.40 14.31
C GLU A 96 -0.04 13.81 14.96
N THR A 97 -0.45 12.59 14.57
CA THR A 97 -1.57 11.86 15.18
C THR A 97 -1.15 10.99 16.37
N ASN A 98 -0.17 11.43 17.17
CA ASN A 98 0.41 10.69 18.30
C ASN A 98 0.96 9.29 17.90
N GLY A 99 1.45 9.15 16.67
CA GLY A 99 2.09 7.93 16.22
C GLY A 99 1.13 6.80 15.85
N SER A 100 -0.14 7.11 15.57
CA SER A 100 -1.13 6.10 15.18
C SER A 100 -2.07 6.62 14.10
N MET A 101 -2.26 5.85 13.04
CA MET A 101 -3.14 6.19 11.93
C MET A 101 -3.78 4.94 11.35
N CYS A 102 -5.11 4.87 11.34
CA CYS A 102 -5.85 3.81 10.67
C CYS A 102 -6.83 4.45 9.69
N ALA A 103 -6.59 4.27 8.39
CA ALA A 103 -7.34 4.96 7.35
C ALA A 103 -7.35 4.19 6.04
N TRP A 104 -8.35 4.52 5.21
CA TRP A 104 -8.37 4.16 3.80
C TRP A 104 -7.53 5.15 3.00
N PHE A 105 -6.59 4.63 2.23
CA PHE A 105 -5.71 5.40 1.38
C PHE A 105 -6.05 5.13 -0.09
N PRO A 106 -6.38 6.17 -0.88
CA PRO A 106 -6.75 5.96 -2.27
C PRO A 106 -5.51 5.57 -3.08
N LEU A 107 -5.59 4.43 -3.76
CA LEU A 107 -4.61 4.00 -4.75
C LEU A 107 -4.84 4.86 -5.99
N SER A 108 -3.92 5.79 -6.18
CA SER A 108 -3.91 6.72 -7.32
C SER A 108 -2.75 6.32 -8.21
N GLY A 109 -2.93 6.42 -9.53
CA GLY A 109 -1.78 6.38 -10.42
C GLY A 109 -1.01 7.71 -10.36
N ALA A 110 -0.73 8.29 -11.52
CA ALA A 110 -0.17 9.64 -11.58
C ALA A 110 -1.15 10.69 -11.02
N ILE A 111 -0.62 11.84 -10.57
CA ILE A 111 -1.44 13.00 -10.14
C ILE A 111 -2.45 13.32 -11.24
N GLY A 112 -3.75 13.17 -10.94
CA GLY A 112 -4.84 13.45 -11.86
C GLY A 112 -5.49 12.23 -12.52
N GLU A 113 -4.98 11.01 -12.30
CA GLU A 113 -5.66 9.79 -12.72
C GLU A 113 -6.81 9.42 -11.75
N LYS A 114 -7.86 8.80 -12.27
CA LYS A 114 -8.95 8.26 -11.43
C LYS A 114 -8.36 7.21 -10.49
N SER A 115 -8.72 7.29 -9.21
CA SER A 115 -8.34 6.27 -8.23
C SER A 115 -8.83 4.90 -8.69
N SER A 116 -7.94 3.92 -8.61
CA SER A 116 -8.17 2.54 -9.04
C SER A 116 -8.46 1.63 -7.84
N GLY A 117 -8.94 2.17 -6.73
CA GLY A 117 -9.23 1.46 -5.48
C GLY A 117 -8.64 2.13 -4.25
N GLU A 118 -8.87 1.54 -3.09
CA GLU A 118 -8.41 2.04 -1.79
C GLU A 118 -7.77 0.91 -0.99
N ILE A 119 -6.84 1.26 -0.09
CA ILE A 119 -6.21 0.32 0.84
C ILE A 119 -6.37 0.78 2.28
N LEU A 120 -6.82 -0.12 3.14
CA LEU A 120 -6.88 0.07 4.58
C LEU A 120 -5.56 -0.35 5.22
N LEU A 121 -4.90 0.64 5.81
CA LEU A 121 -3.67 0.44 6.59
C LEU A 121 -3.90 0.87 8.03
N ASN A 122 -3.35 0.11 8.96
CA ASN A 122 -3.14 0.55 10.34
C ASN A 122 -1.65 0.74 10.57
N ILE A 123 -1.25 1.98 10.83
CA ILE A 123 0.14 2.43 10.92
C ILE A 123 0.37 2.91 12.35
N GLN A 124 1.42 2.39 13.01
CA GLN A 124 1.74 2.71 14.39
C GLN A 124 3.24 2.90 14.58
N THR A 125 3.65 3.98 15.23
CA THR A 125 5.04 4.21 15.63
C THR A 125 5.27 3.72 17.06
N GLN A 126 6.41 3.07 17.32
CA GLN A 126 6.85 2.63 18.65
C GLN A 126 8.07 3.39 19.14
#